data_AF-A0A9D6UPB9-F1
#
_entry.id   AF-A0A9D6UPB9-F1
#
_cell.length_a   1.000
_cell.length_b   1.000
_cell.length_c   1.000
_cell.angle_alpha   90.00
_cell.angle_beta   90.00
_cell.angle_gamma   90.00
#
_symmetry.space_group_name_H-M   'P 1'
#
loop_
_entity.id
_entity.type
_entity.pdbx_description
1 polymer ?
#
loop_
_entity_poly.entity_id
_entity_poly.type
_entity_poly.pdbx_seq_one_letter_code
_entity_poly.pdbx_strand_id
1 'polypeptide(L)'
;MNKTEVLLGMISSASKFAFCICFLALAAWARSDGPPAGVSGVPGEDNCTQCHGGTATTSAENLKILLVNATGYSPGKEMIVRIVLSDARAKRWGFQLTARDAADPTNKQVGTFRRTDTVNTKATNAGGGAFQYISHTTAGTRNGTTGSSTWEVAWTPPADFSGEVTFYAAGNAANGDGTENGDKIYVATLSVKKEAAAPPPTVTRILPRLVFGDGWYTALYLFNTGSADASVKVTFTADDGSALASAPGGGNQEIVLKARGSARVELQDGPLTQGYASVVMPEGVTGYAILRQTPPDQGPRETFVALSAGNVQSSTIAWDDTSLTTLVAIANPGEAEAAVTIALRDPDGQSVASSGIAVPAKGRVEFNLKDRPEFTMVTGNRGTVEMSVTTGNIAVAAFRLGPQSLTVIPSADK
;
A
#
# COMPACT_ATOMS: atom_id res chain seq x y z
N MET A 1 -36.83 -63.42 -79.72
CA MET A 1 -35.99 -63.99 -80.79
C MET A 1 -34.90 -62.99 -81.12
N ASN A 2 -33.65 -63.45 -81.04
CA ASN A 2 -32.40 -62.71 -81.26
C ASN A 2 -32.40 -61.84 -82.52
N LYS A 3 -31.67 -60.72 -82.46
CA LYS A 3 -30.47 -60.56 -83.29
C LYS A 3 -29.55 -59.44 -82.77
N THR A 4 -28.37 -59.90 -82.39
CA THR A 4 -27.14 -59.18 -82.08
C THR A 4 -26.44 -58.84 -83.39
N GLU A 5 -25.94 -57.61 -83.57
CA GLU A 5 -24.75 -57.33 -84.38
C GLU A 5 -23.85 -56.31 -83.66
N VAL A 6 -22.55 -56.51 -83.81
CA VAL A 6 -21.44 -56.01 -83.00
C VAL A 6 -20.32 -55.55 -83.93
N LEU A 7 -19.66 -54.43 -83.55
CA LEU A 7 -18.30 -53.93 -83.92
C LEU A 7 -18.11 -53.30 -85.33
N LEU A 8 -17.29 -52.25 -85.57
CA LEU A 8 -16.02 -51.82 -84.94
C LEU A 8 -15.58 -50.38 -85.37
N GLY A 9 -14.90 -49.61 -84.48
CA GLY A 9 -13.89 -48.55 -84.78
C GLY A 9 -14.27 -47.05 -84.52
N MET A 10 -13.94 -46.43 -83.36
CA MET A 10 -12.73 -45.60 -83.01
C MET A 10 -12.67 -44.21 -83.74
N ILE A 11 -12.54 -42.98 -83.17
CA ILE A 11 -11.78 -42.40 -82.03
C ILE A 11 -12.26 -40.93 -81.73
N SER A 12 -12.10 -40.50 -80.46
CA SER A 12 -11.98 -39.14 -79.87
C SER A 12 -13.02 -38.03 -80.12
N SER A 13 -13.62 -37.49 -79.04
CA SER A 13 -13.15 -36.25 -78.37
C SER A 13 -14.13 -35.82 -77.26
N ALA A 14 -13.57 -35.29 -76.17
CA ALA A 14 -14.21 -35.17 -74.87
C ALA A 14 -15.24 -34.03 -74.78
N SER A 15 -16.32 -34.34 -74.04
CA SER A 15 -17.46 -33.48 -73.72
C SER A 15 -17.07 -32.36 -72.74
N LYS A 16 -17.51 -31.13 -73.00
CA LYS A 16 -17.49 -30.01 -72.04
C LYS A 16 -18.93 -29.62 -71.71
N PHE A 17 -19.47 -30.16 -70.62
CA PHE A 17 -20.72 -29.68 -70.01
C PHE A 17 -20.33 -28.72 -68.87
N ALA A 18 -20.75 -27.47 -68.99
CA ALA A 18 -20.47 -26.44 -67.99
C ALA A 18 -21.31 -26.69 -66.72
N PHE A 19 -20.63 -26.99 -65.61
CA PHE A 19 -21.24 -27.05 -64.29
C PHE A 19 -21.19 -25.64 -63.68
N CYS A 20 -22.34 -24.98 -63.57
CA CYS A 20 -22.46 -23.69 -62.90
C CYS A 20 -22.39 -23.95 -61.38
N ILE A 21 -21.21 -23.73 -60.79
CA ILE A 21 -20.99 -23.80 -59.35
C ILE A 21 -21.66 -22.57 -58.72
N CYS A 22 -22.81 -22.78 -58.11
CA CYS A 22 -23.42 -21.82 -57.21
C CYS A 22 -22.59 -21.79 -55.92
N PHE A 23 -21.74 -20.77 -55.76
CA PHE A 23 -21.09 -20.48 -54.49
C PHE A 23 -22.16 -20.04 -53.49
N LEU A 24 -22.56 -20.93 -52.58
CA LEU A 24 -23.26 -20.55 -51.36
C LEU A 24 -22.22 -19.88 -50.45
N ALA A 25 -22.11 -18.56 -50.49
CA ALA A 25 -21.41 -17.81 -49.46
C ALA A 25 -22.19 -18.01 -48.14
N LEU A 26 -21.61 -18.71 -47.17
CA LEU A 26 -22.08 -18.62 -45.78
C LEU A 26 -21.83 -17.18 -45.33
N ALA A 27 -22.86 -16.34 -45.38
CA ALA A 27 -22.82 -15.03 -44.73
C ALA A 27 -22.73 -15.27 -43.22
N ALA A 28 -21.54 -15.08 -42.64
CA ALA A 28 -21.39 -14.92 -41.20
C ALA A 28 -22.07 -13.61 -40.80
N TRP A 29 -23.14 -13.69 -40.02
CA TRP A 29 -23.86 -12.51 -39.54
C TRP A 29 -23.07 -11.90 -38.39
N ALA A 30 -22.18 -10.94 -38.67
CA ALA A 30 -21.57 -10.11 -37.63
C ALA A 30 -22.68 -9.39 -36.84
N ARG A 31 -22.88 -9.76 -35.57
CA ARG A 31 -23.97 -9.24 -34.75
C ARG A 31 -23.58 -7.92 -34.10
N SER A 32 -24.08 -6.83 -34.66
CA SER A 32 -23.89 -5.50 -34.09
C SER A 32 -24.53 -5.29 -32.71
N ASP A 33 -25.45 -6.15 -32.28
CA ASP A 33 -25.97 -6.16 -30.91
C ASP A 33 -25.06 -6.92 -29.94
N GLY A 34 -23.85 -7.30 -30.35
CA GLY A 34 -22.84 -8.00 -29.57
C GLY A 34 -22.79 -9.51 -29.83
N PRO A 35 -21.62 -10.16 -29.63
CA PRO A 35 -21.37 -11.52 -30.07
C PRO A 35 -22.12 -12.59 -29.27
N PRO A 36 -22.16 -13.84 -29.77
CA PRO A 36 -22.47 -15.03 -28.95
C PRO A 36 -21.54 -15.13 -27.74
N ALA A 37 -21.97 -15.80 -26.67
CA ALA A 37 -21.10 -16.08 -25.52
C ALA A 37 -19.97 -17.04 -25.91
N GLY A 38 -18.78 -16.90 -25.30
CA GLY A 38 -17.65 -17.81 -25.52
C GLY A 38 -16.72 -17.42 -26.67
N VAL A 39 -16.59 -16.13 -26.97
CA VAL A 39 -15.68 -15.56 -27.98
C VAL A 39 -14.72 -14.53 -27.39
N SER A 40 -14.40 -14.64 -26.10
CA SER A 40 -13.45 -13.73 -25.41
C SER A 40 -11.98 -14.11 -25.58
N GLY A 41 -11.67 -15.23 -26.25
CA GLY A 41 -10.30 -15.72 -26.40
C GLY A 41 -9.73 -16.42 -25.15
N VAL A 42 -10.59 -16.98 -24.30
CA VAL A 42 -10.17 -17.92 -23.24
C VAL A 42 -9.55 -19.16 -23.92
N PRO A 43 -8.49 -19.79 -23.36
CA PRO A 43 -7.98 -21.05 -23.91
C PRO A 43 -9.11 -22.08 -24.08
N GLY A 44 -9.29 -22.59 -25.29
CA GLY A 44 -10.38 -23.53 -25.63
C GLY A 44 -11.71 -22.88 -26.05
N GLU A 45 -11.84 -21.56 -25.97
CA GLU A 45 -12.92 -20.78 -26.58
C GLU A 45 -12.49 -20.14 -27.91
N ASP A 46 -13.47 -19.72 -28.71
CA ASP A 46 -13.23 -18.93 -29.91
C ASP A 46 -12.89 -17.46 -29.55
N ASN A 47 -12.70 -16.63 -30.58
CA ASN A 47 -12.62 -15.18 -30.44
C ASN A 47 -13.43 -14.48 -31.55
N CYS A 48 -13.33 -13.15 -31.66
CA CYS A 48 -14.07 -12.40 -32.67
C CYS A 48 -13.79 -12.83 -34.12
N THR A 49 -12.70 -13.54 -34.42
CA THR A 49 -12.43 -14.10 -35.75
C THR A 49 -13.41 -15.19 -36.18
N GLN A 50 -14.25 -15.70 -35.27
CA GLN A 50 -15.33 -16.61 -35.62
C GLN A 50 -16.37 -15.96 -36.54
N CYS A 51 -16.57 -14.65 -36.41
CA CYS A 51 -17.57 -13.87 -37.17
C CYS A 51 -16.97 -12.67 -37.91
N HIS A 52 -15.66 -12.44 -37.76
CA HIS A 52 -14.94 -11.37 -38.46
C HIS A 52 -13.73 -11.98 -39.16
N GLY A 53 -13.39 -11.50 -40.35
CA GLY A 53 -12.29 -12.05 -41.12
C GLY A 53 -10.91 -11.84 -40.49
N GLY A 54 -9.91 -12.60 -40.96
CA GLY A 54 -8.51 -12.42 -40.59
C GLY A 54 -8.08 -13.18 -39.34
N THR A 55 -7.02 -12.69 -38.69
CA THR A 55 -6.42 -13.31 -37.49
C THR A 55 -6.44 -12.34 -36.32
N ALA A 56 -6.66 -12.87 -35.11
CA ALA A 56 -6.55 -12.08 -33.90
C ALA A 56 -5.09 -11.70 -33.61
N THR A 57 -4.87 -10.45 -33.22
CA THR A 57 -3.57 -9.95 -32.77
C THR A 57 -3.58 -9.80 -31.26
N THR A 58 -2.65 -10.46 -30.57
CA THR A 58 -2.43 -10.21 -29.14
C THR A 58 -1.80 -8.84 -28.95
N SER A 59 -2.51 -7.90 -28.32
CA SER A 59 -2.01 -6.54 -28.09
C SER A 59 -2.59 -5.93 -26.83
N ALA A 60 -1.75 -5.76 -25.81
CA ALA A 60 -2.07 -5.00 -24.60
C ALA A 60 -2.00 -3.48 -24.82
N GLU A 61 -1.65 -3.01 -26.02
CA GLU A 61 -1.68 -1.59 -26.38
C GLU A 61 -3.01 -1.19 -27.00
N ASN A 62 -3.51 -2.00 -27.94
CA ASN A 62 -4.75 -1.75 -28.65
C ASN A 62 -5.97 -2.19 -27.85
N LEU A 63 -5.90 -3.30 -27.12
CA LEU A 63 -6.95 -3.75 -26.22
C LEU A 63 -6.41 -3.80 -24.78
N LYS A 64 -6.86 -2.86 -23.95
CA LYS A 64 -6.47 -2.77 -22.54
C LYS A 64 -7.62 -3.19 -21.65
N ILE A 65 -7.31 -4.02 -20.68
CA ILE A 65 -8.17 -4.32 -19.54
C ILE A 65 -7.50 -3.68 -18.32
N LEU A 66 -8.27 -2.94 -17.54
CA LEU A 66 -7.79 -2.22 -16.35
C LEU A 66 -8.74 -2.43 -15.19
N LEU A 67 -8.22 -2.69 -13.99
CA LEU A 67 -8.96 -2.41 -12.76
C LEU A 67 -8.79 -0.92 -12.45
N VAL A 68 -9.90 -0.20 -12.35
CA VAL A 68 -9.86 1.24 -12.07
C VAL A 68 -9.44 1.45 -10.61
N ASN A 69 -8.40 2.26 -10.40
CA ASN A 69 -7.83 2.59 -9.09
C ASN A 69 -7.28 1.39 -8.29
N ALA A 70 -6.96 0.28 -8.94
CA ALA A 70 -6.40 -0.89 -8.27
C ALA A 70 -5.45 -1.68 -9.19
N THR A 71 -4.48 -2.36 -8.58
CA THR A 71 -3.55 -3.28 -9.28
C THR A 71 -3.76 -4.75 -8.90
N GLY A 72 -4.55 -4.99 -7.84
CA GLY A 72 -5.02 -6.31 -7.41
C GLY A 72 -6.51 -6.24 -7.07
N TYR A 73 -7.12 -7.37 -6.70
CA TYR A 73 -8.53 -7.42 -6.34
C TYR A 73 -8.77 -7.52 -4.83
N SER A 74 -9.90 -6.97 -4.37
CA SER A 74 -10.36 -7.10 -2.99
C SER A 74 -11.54 -8.08 -2.91
N PRO A 75 -11.40 -9.27 -2.29
CA PRO A 75 -12.47 -10.26 -2.20
C PRO A 75 -13.79 -9.69 -1.67
N GLY A 76 -14.90 -10.00 -2.35
CA GLY A 76 -16.24 -9.54 -1.97
C GLY A 76 -16.52 -8.05 -2.17
N LYS A 77 -15.56 -7.27 -2.70
CA LYS A 77 -15.74 -5.84 -2.99
C LYS A 77 -15.96 -5.63 -4.48
N GLU A 78 -17.03 -4.92 -4.84
CA GLU A 78 -17.27 -4.52 -6.23
C GLU A 78 -16.14 -3.60 -6.72
N MET A 79 -15.63 -3.88 -7.92
CA MET A 79 -14.56 -3.15 -8.58
C MET A 79 -14.99 -2.75 -9.99
N ILE A 80 -14.43 -1.68 -10.53
CA ILE A 80 -14.69 -1.29 -11.93
C ILE A 80 -13.61 -1.85 -12.83
N VAL A 81 -14.02 -2.63 -13.82
CA VAL A 81 -13.18 -3.10 -14.92
C VAL A 81 -13.42 -2.19 -16.12
N ARG A 82 -12.36 -1.57 -16.62
CA ARG A 82 -12.37 -0.72 -17.82
C ARG A 82 -11.72 -1.45 -18.98
N ILE A 83 -12.41 -1.46 -20.11
CA ILE A 83 -11.97 -2.01 -21.38
C ILE A 83 -11.74 -0.84 -22.32
N VAL A 84 -10.52 -0.69 -22.85
CA VAL A 84 -10.18 0.35 -23.83
C VAL A 84 -9.71 -0.33 -25.09
N LEU A 85 -10.38 -0.06 -26.21
CA LEU A 85 -10.02 -0.55 -27.54
C LEU A 85 -9.63 0.63 -28.43
N SER A 86 -8.45 0.58 -29.06
CA SER A 86 -7.93 1.64 -29.91
C SER A 86 -7.39 1.11 -31.24
N ASP A 87 -7.74 1.79 -32.32
CA ASP A 87 -7.15 1.63 -33.66
C ASP A 87 -7.42 2.88 -34.49
N ALA A 88 -6.41 3.39 -35.19
CA ALA A 88 -6.53 4.63 -35.94
C ALA A 88 -7.48 4.55 -37.15
N ARG A 89 -7.74 3.35 -37.69
CA ARG A 89 -8.56 3.13 -38.88
C ARG A 89 -9.98 2.68 -38.55
N ALA A 90 -10.23 2.31 -37.29
CA ALA A 90 -11.54 1.87 -36.87
C ALA A 90 -12.52 3.04 -36.70
N LYS A 91 -13.78 2.75 -37.04
CA LYS A 91 -14.92 3.67 -36.95
C LYS A 91 -16.07 3.08 -36.13
N ARG A 92 -15.94 1.82 -35.74
CA ARG A 92 -16.94 1.07 -34.99
C ARG A 92 -16.26 0.01 -34.16
N TRP A 93 -16.84 -0.28 -32.99
CA TRP A 93 -16.12 -1.00 -31.95
C TRP A 93 -16.96 -2.13 -31.39
N GLY A 94 -16.28 -3.18 -30.92
CA GLY A 94 -16.92 -4.27 -30.21
C GLY A 94 -15.95 -4.96 -29.28
N PHE A 95 -16.48 -5.60 -28.26
CA PHE A 95 -15.72 -6.46 -27.36
C PHE A 95 -16.59 -7.58 -26.77
N GLN A 96 -15.91 -8.59 -26.23
CA GLN A 96 -16.42 -9.50 -25.20
C GLN A 96 -15.35 -9.70 -24.13
N LEU A 97 -15.77 -9.72 -22.86
CA LEU A 97 -14.95 -9.86 -21.66
C LEU A 97 -15.48 -10.99 -20.77
N THR A 98 -14.59 -11.74 -20.15
CA THR A 98 -14.88 -12.65 -19.03
C THR A 98 -13.76 -12.66 -17.99
N ALA A 99 -13.98 -13.29 -16.84
CA ALA A 99 -13.02 -13.46 -15.75
C ALA A 99 -12.95 -14.93 -15.33
N ARG A 100 -11.74 -15.49 -15.30
CA ARG A 100 -11.49 -16.90 -15.03
C ARG A 100 -10.51 -17.09 -13.88
N ASP A 101 -10.55 -18.27 -13.26
CA ASP A 101 -9.51 -18.72 -12.35
C ASP A 101 -8.26 -19.03 -13.18
N ALA A 102 -7.12 -18.42 -12.85
CA ALA A 102 -5.87 -18.66 -13.56
C ALA A 102 -5.43 -20.14 -13.46
N ALA A 103 -5.83 -20.85 -12.41
CA ALA A 103 -5.50 -22.26 -12.22
C ALA A 103 -6.39 -23.22 -13.03
N ASP A 104 -7.57 -22.78 -13.46
CA ASP A 104 -8.55 -23.61 -14.20
C ASP A 104 -9.40 -22.74 -15.15
N PRO A 105 -8.77 -22.12 -16.16
CA PRO A 105 -9.41 -21.07 -16.94
C PRO A 105 -10.54 -21.57 -17.85
N THR A 106 -10.58 -22.87 -18.15
CA THR A 106 -11.59 -23.52 -18.98
C THR A 106 -12.86 -23.87 -18.22
N ASN A 107 -12.77 -24.15 -16.92
CA ASN A 107 -13.90 -24.66 -16.15
C ASN A 107 -14.38 -23.72 -15.04
N LYS A 108 -13.59 -22.71 -14.66
CA LYS A 108 -13.92 -21.86 -13.51
C LYS A 108 -13.99 -20.39 -13.86
N GLN A 109 -15.20 -19.83 -13.79
CA GLN A 109 -15.40 -18.40 -13.68
C GLN A 109 -15.00 -17.90 -12.29
N VAL A 110 -14.47 -16.66 -12.23
CA VAL A 110 -14.29 -15.96 -10.96
C VAL A 110 -15.08 -14.66 -10.94
N GLY A 111 -15.92 -14.55 -9.92
CA GLY A 111 -16.71 -13.36 -9.65
C GLY A 111 -17.93 -13.19 -10.55
N THR A 112 -18.59 -12.06 -10.40
CA THR A 112 -19.81 -11.71 -11.16
C THR A 112 -19.70 -10.31 -11.72
N PHE A 113 -20.10 -10.14 -12.97
CA PHE A 113 -20.20 -8.85 -13.63
C PHE A 113 -21.59 -8.24 -13.46
N ARG A 114 -21.62 -6.93 -13.24
CA ARG A 114 -22.81 -6.09 -13.26
C ARG A 114 -22.60 -4.94 -14.23
N ARG A 115 -23.60 -4.69 -15.06
CA ARG A 115 -23.59 -3.57 -16.02
C ARG A 115 -23.77 -2.26 -15.27
N THR A 116 -22.77 -1.39 -15.33
CA THR A 116 -22.87 0.00 -14.85
C THR A 116 -23.43 0.92 -15.94
N ASP A 117 -23.22 0.56 -17.22
CA ASP A 117 -23.80 1.21 -18.39
C ASP A 117 -24.65 0.21 -19.19
N THR A 118 -25.95 0.14 -18.89
CA THR A 118 -26.87 -0.79 -19.56
C THR A 118 -27.23 -0.38 -20.99
N VAL A 119 -26.91 0.85 -21.39
CA VAL A 119 -27.16 1.34 -22.75
C VAL A 119 -26.10 0.79 -23.69
N ASN A 120 -24.83 0.83 -23.28
CA ASN A 120 -23.70 0.44 -24.13
C ASN A 120 -23.19 -0.98 -23.88
N THR A 121 -23.62 -1.63 -22.80
CA THR A 121 -23.17 -3.00 -22.46
C THR A 121 -24.32 -3.97 -22.26
N LYS A 122 -24.07 -5.25 -22.58
CA LYS A 122 -24.96 -6.38 -22.33
C LYS A 122 -24.20 -7.52 -21.64
N ALA A 123 -24.96 -8.37 -20.95
CA ALA A 123 -24.45 -9.57 -20.31
C ALA A 123 -25.08 -10.80 -20.96
N THR A 124 -24.28 -11.83 -21.20
CA THR A 124 -24.73 -13.14 -21.70
C THR A 124 -24.13 -14.24 -20.83
N ASN A 125 -24.85 -15.35 -20.70
CA ASN A 125 -24.38 -16.52 -19.96
C ASN A 125 -24.29 -17.74 -20.89
N ALA A 126 -23.36 -18.66 -20.60
CA ALA A 126 -23.20 -19.95 -21.27
C ALA A 126 -23.03 -21.08 -20.23
N GLY A 127 -22.98 -22.33 -20.70
CA GLY A 127 -22.75 -23.49 -19.84
C GLY A 127 -23.81 -23.65 -18.74
N GLY A 128 -25.09 -23.38 -19.05
CA GLY A 128 -26.17 -23.44 -18.06
C GLY A 128 -26.11 -22.33 -16.99
N GLY A 129 -25.35 -21.25 -17.23
CA GLY A 129 -25.15 -20.17 -16.26
C GLY A 129 -23.79 -20.20 -15.56
N ALA A 130 -22.96 -21.22 -15.81
CA ALA A 130 -21.63 -21.35 -15.22
C ALA A 130 -20.65 -20.26 -15.69
N PHE A 131 -20.87 -19.72 -16.90
CA PHE A 131 -20.00 -18.72 -17.50
C PHE A 131 -20.78 -17.47 -17.89
N GLN A 132 -20.23 -16.31 -17.58
CA GLN A 132 -20.77 -14.99 -17.77
C GLN A 132 -19.78 -14.19 -18.63
N TYR A 133 -20.35 -13.48 -19.58
CA TYR A 133 -19.62 -12.61 -20.49
C TYR A 133 -20.29 -11.24 -20.50
N ILE A 134 -19.47 -10.20 -20.56
CA ILE A 134 -19.92 -8.83 -20.84
C ILE A 134 -19.51 -8.49 -22.27
N SER A 135 -20.40 -7.84 -23.00
CA SER A 135 -20.10 -7.33 -24.34
C SER A 135 -20.84 -6.01 -24.59
N HIS A 136 -20.67 -5.48 -25.79
CA HIS A 136 -21.32 -4.26 -26.26
C HIS A 136 -22.76 -4.54 -26.75
N THR A 137 -23.60 -3.50 -26.71
CA THR A 137 -24.88 -3.42 -27.45
C THR A 137 -24.67 -2.75 -28.81
N THR A 138 -25.73 -2.62 -29.62
CA THR A 138 -25.68 -1.81 -30.85
C THR A 138 -25.27 -0.37 -30.60
N ALA A 139 -25.82 0.29 -29.57
CA ALA A 139 -25.40 1.64 -29.17
C ALA A 139 -23.94 1.65 -28.70
N GLY A 140 -23.55 0.61 -27.95
CA GLY A 140 -22.19 0.39 -27.47
C GLY A 140 -21.16 0.19 -28.58
N THR A 141 -21.56 -0.02 -29.84
CA THR A 141 -20.62 -0.04 -30.96
C THR A 141 -20.03 1.33 -31.31
N ARG A 142 -20.64 2.41 -30.79
CA ARG A 142 -20.23 3.81 -30.99
C ARG A 142 -19.90 4.13 -32.45
N ASN A 143 -20.80 3.75 -33.36
CA ASN A 143 -20.60 3.91 -34.80
C ASN A 143 -20.25 5.37 -35.17
N GLY A 144 -19.21 5.54 -35.98
CA GLY A 144 -18.66 6.83 -36.37
C GLY A 144 -17.60 7.39 -35.43
N THR A 145 -17.34 6.75 -34.28
CA THR A 145 -16.29 7.16 -33.34
C THR A 145 -14.94 6.66 -33.83
N THR A 146 -13.96 7.55 -33.97
CA THR A 146 -12.61 7.23 -34.45
C THR A 146 -11.58 7.19 -33.31
N GLY A 147 -10.49 6.44 -33.48
CA GLY A 147 -9.34 6.44 -32.58
C GLY A 147 -9.47 5.45 -31.43
N SER A 148 -10.51 5.56 -30.60
CA SER A 148 -10.75 4.60 -29.52
C SER A 148 -12.20 4.56 -29.01
N SER A 149 -12.51 3.48 -28.29
CA SER A 149 -13.74 3.30 -27.51
C SER A 149 -13.43 2.70 -26.14
N THR A 150 -14.24 3.07 -25.15
CA THR A 150 -14.10 2.60 -23.76
C THR A 150 -15.43 2.07 -23.25
N TRP A 151 -15.39 0.99 -22.48
CA TRP A 151 -16.52 0.50 -21.69
C TRP A 151 -16.08 0.25 -20.26
N GLU A 152 -17.00 0.44 -19.33
CA GLU A 152 -16.79 0.12 -17.92
C GLU A 152 -17.90 -0.81 -17.46
N VAL A 153 -17.53 -1.78 -16.63
CA VAL A 153 -18.46 -2.66 -15.93
C VAL A 153 -18.00 -2.89 -14.51
N ALA A 154 -18.95 -3.15 -13.63
CA ALA A 154 -18.65 -3.60 -12.29
C ALA A 154 -18.35 -5.11 -12.31
N TRP A 155 -17.38 -5.53 -11.51
CA TRP A 155 -17.02 -6.93 -11.26
C TRP A 155 -16.81 -7.13 -9.76
N THR A 156 -17.44 -8.15 -9.19
CA THR A 156 -17.30 -8.50 -7.78
C THR A 156 -16.64 -9.88 -7.66
N PRO A 157 -15.39 -10.00 -7.16
CA PRO A 157 -14.78 -11.29 -6.85
C PRO A 157 -15.49 -11.96 -5.67
N PRO A 158 -15.52 -13.30 -5.58
CA PRO A 158 -16.07 -14.00 -4.41
C PRO A 158 -15.32 -13.62 -3.13
N ALA A 159 -16.01 -13.58 -1.99
CA ALA A 159 -15.44 -13.17 -0.71
C ALA A 159 -14.37 -14.14 -0.17
N ASP A 160 -14.46 -15.41 -0.57
CA ASP A 160 -13.62 -16.53 -0.17
C ASP A 160 -12.53 -16.89 -1.22
N PHE A 161 -12.50 -16.20 -2.35
CA PHE A 161 -11.50 -16.46 -3.39
C PHE A 161 -10.14 -15.84 -3.01
N SER A 162 -9.08 -16.66 -3.12
CA SER A 162 -7.69 -16.26 -2.83
C SER A 162 -6.71 -16.54 -3.97
N GLY A 163 -7.21 -17.05 -5.11
CA GLY A 163 -6.39 -17.39 -6.28
C GLY A 163 -6.01 -16.18 -7.12
N GLU A 164 -5.39 -16.41 -8.26
CA GLU A 164 -5.19 -15.38 -9.29
C GLU A 164 -6.38 -15.38 -10.24
N VAL A 165 -6.86 -14.19 -10.62
CA VAL A 165 -7.92 -14.03 -11.62
C VAL A 165 -7.29 -13.58 -12.92
N THR A 166 -7.65 -14.23 -14.02
CA THR A 166 -7.30 -13.77 -15.37
C THR A 166 -8.57 -13.28 -16.08
N PHE A 167 -8.59 -11.99 -16.41
CA PHE A 167 -9.56 -11.44 -17.33
C PHE A 167 -9.12 -11.74 -18.77
N TYR A 168 -10.08 -12.13 -19.60
CA TYR A 168 -9.88 -12.35 -21.04
C TYR A 168 -10.80 -11.43 -21.81
N ALA A 169 -10.26 -10.73 -22.80
CA ALA A 169 -11.05 -9.92 -23.72
C ALA A 169 -10.64 -10.16 -25.18
N ALA A 170 -11.65 -10.21 -26.05
CA ALA A 170 -11.50 -10.06 -27.48
C ALA A 170 -12.22 -8.77 -27.91
N GLY A 171 -11.61 -8.01 -28.82
CA GLY A 171 -12.12 -6.74 -29.32
C GLY A 171 -12.08 -6.67 -30.84
N ASN A 172 -13.14 -6.14 -31.44
CA ASN A 172 -13.19 -5.83 -32.86
C ASN A 172 -13.09 -4.31 -33.05
N ALA A 173 -12.04 -3.86 -33.74
CA ALA A 173 -11.87 -2.52 -34.24
C ALA A 173 -12.26 -2.49 -35.73
N ALA A 174 -13.53 -2.21 -36.00
CA ALA A 174 -14.15 -2.36 -37.31
C ALA A 174 -13.99 -1.11 -38.17
N ASN A 175 -13.81 -1.30 -39.48
CA ASN A 175 -13.62 -0.19 -40.43
C ASN A 175 -14.94 0.56 -40.76
N GLY A 176 -16.09 -0.04 -40.43
CA GLY A 176 -17.42 0.52 -40.58
C GLY A 176 -18.03 0.40 -41.99
N ASP A 177 -17.48 -0.43 -42.88
CA ASP A 177 -17.99 -0.59 -44.26
C ASP A 177 -19.22 -1.52 -44.38
N GLY A 178 -19.65 -2.11 -43.27
CA GLY A 178 -20.81 -3.02 -43.20
C GLY A 178 -20.48 -4.48 -43.50
N THR A 179 -19.21 -4.81 -43.74
CA THR A 179 -18.70 -6.17 -43.95
C THR A 179 -17.71 -6.56 -42.86
N GLU A 180 -17.31 -7.83 -42.83
CA GLU A 180 -16.26 -8.33 -41.93
C GLU A 180 -14.84 -8.10 -42.46
N ASN A 181 -14.70 -7.66 -43.72
CA ASN A 181 -13.41 -7.54 -44.37
C ASN A 181 -12.70 -6.25 -43.93
N GLY A 182 -11.45 -6.37 -43.48
CA GLY A 182 -10.64 -5.23 -43.06
C GLY A 182 -10.87 -4.79 -41.60
N ASP A 183 -11.76 -5.46 -40.88
CA ASP A 183 -11.87 -5.39 -39.42
C ASP A 183 -10.59 -5.93 -38.75
N LYS A 184 -10.20 -5.33 -37.63
CA LYS A 184 -9.05 -5.79 -36.85
C LYS A 184 -9.47 -6.37 -35.52
N ILE A 185 -9.08 -7.62 -35.31
CA ILE A 185 -9.35 -8.33 -34.06
C ILE A 185 -8.15 -8.27 -33.14
N TYR A 186 -8.40 -7.86 -31.90
CA TYR A 186 -7.43 -7.82 -30.82
C TYR A 186 -7.84 -8.74 -29.69
N VAL A 187 -6.88 -9.42 -29.08
CA VAL A 187 -7.09 -10.16 -27.83
C VAL A 187 -6.12 -9.68 -26.77
N ALA A 188 -6.56 -9.68 -25.53
CA ALA A 188 -5.75 -9.27 -24.38
C ALA A 188 -6.20 -10.00 -23.12
N THR A 189 -5.26 -10.13 -22.19
CA THR A 189 -5.52 -10.64 -20.84
C THR A 189 -5.01 -9.69 -19.78
N LEU A 190 -5.62 -9.75 -18.59
CA LEU A 190 -5.13 -9.09 -17.39
C LEU A 190 -5.19 -10.10 -16.24
N SER A 191 -4.02 -10.44 -15.69
CA SER A 191 -3.92 -11.24 -14.46
C SER A 191 -3.83 -10.33 -13.24
N VAL A 192 -4.65 -10.60 -12.23
CA VAL A 192 -4.67 -9.86 -10.95
C VAL A 192 -4.69 -10.82 -9.77
N LYS A 193 -3.89 -10.48 -8.76
CA LYS A 193 -3.85 -11.20 -7.48
C LYS A 193 -4.68 -10.47 -6.43
N LYS A 194 -5.00 -11.16 -5.34
CA LYS A 194 -5.60 -10.54 -4.17
C LYS A 194 -4.69 -9.41 -3.69
N GLU A 195 -5.26 -8.24 -3.45
CA GLU A 195 -4.55 -7.12 -2.87
C GLU A 195 -4.11 -7.48 -1.44
N ALA A 196 -2.85 -7.18 -1.12
CA ALA A 196 -2.36 -7.35 0.24
C ALA A 196 -3.17 -6.43 1.17
N ALA A 197 -3.53 -6.92 2.34
CA ALA A 197 -4.12 -6.05 3.35
C ALA A 197 -3.15 -4.89 3.62
N ALA A 198 -3.66 -3.66 3.65
CA ALA A 198 -2.86 -2.52 4.07
C ALA A 198 -2.28 -2.81 5.47
N PRO A 199 -1.01 -2.47 5.73
CA PRO A 199 -0.46 -2.61 7.07
C PRO A 199 -1.30 -1.77 8.04
N PRO A 200 -1.49 -2.24 9.28
CA PRO A 200 -2.21 -1.47 10.29
C PRO A 200 -1.53 -0.11 10.50
N PRO A 201 -2.29 0.95 10.82
CA PRO A 201 -1.72 2.25 11.11
C PRO A 201 -0.74 2.16 12.28
N THR A 202 0.35 2.92 12.18
CA THR A 202 1.36 3.01 13.23
C THR A 202 1.56 4.45 13.68
N VAL A 203 2.00 4.61 14.91
CA VAL A 203 2.45 5.89 15.49
C VAL A 203 3.88 5.76 15.96
N THR A 204 4.66 6.83 15.81
CA THR A 204 6.01 6.88 16.38
C THR A 204 5.96 7.47 17.78
N ARG A 205 6.68 6.82 18.71
CA ARG A 205 6.91 7.27 20.07
C ARG A 205 8.41 7.36 20.33
N ILE A 206 8.85 8.37 21.07
CA ILE A 206 10.26 8.64 21.34
C ILE A 206 10.52 8.47 22.83
N LEU A 207 11.53 7.68 23.19
CA LEU A 207 12.15 7.71 24.51
C LEU A 207 13.25 8.77 24.46
N PRO A 208 13.07 9.98 25.02
CA PRO A 208 13.98 11.10 24.76
C PRO A 208 15.36 10.93 25.39
N ARG A 209 15.45 10.13 26.46
CA ARG A 209 16.69 9.79 27.16
C ARG A 209 16.82 8.27 27.31
N LEU A 210 17.85 7.74 26.67
CA LEU A 210 18.35 6.38 26.82
C LEU A 210 19.76 6.46 27.39
N VAL A 211 20.04 5.76 28.48
CA VAL A 211 21.39 5.62 29.03
C VAL A 211 21.57 4.26 29.70
N PHE A 212 22.70 3.63 29.46
CA PHE A 212 23.07 2.34 30.04
C PHE A 212 24.58 2.21 30.14
N GLY A 213 25.05 1.26 30.95
CA GLY A 213 26.46 1.10 31.28
C GLY A 213 26.93 2.05 32.37
N ASP A 214 28.08 1.74 32.97
CA ASP A 214 28.67 2.51 34.07
C ASP A 214 27.67 2.83 35.23
N GLY A 215 26.98 1.79 35.70
CA GLY A 215 25.97 1.91 36.75
C GLY A 215 24.58 2.37 36.27
N TRP A 216 24.41 2.69 34.98
CA TRP A 216 23.11 2.97 34.39
C TRP A 216 22.48 1.74 33.73
N TYR A 217 21.15 1.67 33.81
CA TYR A 217 20.33 0.65 33.19
C TYR A 217 19.07 1.28 32.60
N THR A 218 18.71 0.86 31.38
CA THR A 218 17.42 1.20 30.77
C THR A 218 16.69 -0.07 30.35
N ALA A 219 15.38 -0.11 30.60
CA ALA A 219 14.50 -1.13 30.04
C ALA A 219 13.24 -0.52 29.44
N LEU A 220 12.89 -0.93 28.23
CA LEU A 220 11.64 -0.57 27.58
C LEU A 220 10.59 -1.66 27.83
N TYR A 221 9.48 -1.29 28.44
CA TYR A 221 8.31 -2.16 28.64
C TYR A 221 7.27 -1.81 27.59
N LEU A 222 6.87 -2.81 26.80
CA LEU A 222 5.89 -2.68 25.73
C LEU A 222 4.76 -3.68 25.96
N PHE A 223 3.53 -3.28 25.70
CA PHE A 223 2.38 -4.16 25.78
C PHE A 223 1.33 -3.86 24.73
N ASN A 224 0.69 -4.91 24.25
CA ASN A 224 -0.34 -4.89 23.24
C ASN A 224 -1.69 -5.09 23.92
N THR A 225 -2.59 -4.13 23.80
CA THR A 225 -3.96 -4.20 24.32
C THR A 225 -4.95 -4.78 23.29
N GLY A 226 -4.52 -4.90 22.04
CA GLY A 226 -5.30 -5.43 20.93
C GLY A 226 -5.51 -6.95 20.97
N SER A 227 -6.43 -7.41 20.14
CA SER A 227 -6.81 -8.83 20.01
C SER A 227 -6.01 -9.61 18.96
N ALA A 228 -5.07 -8.96 18.26
CA ALA A 228 -4.19 -9.59 17.28
C ALA A 228 -2.72 -9.35 17.66
N ASP A 229 -1.82 -10.22 17.18
CA ASP A 229 -0.38 -10.03 17.33
C ASP A 229 0.05 -8.72 16.64
N ALA A 230 1.02 -8.02 17.24
CA ALA A 230 1.52 -6.74 16.76
C ALA A 230 3.05 -6.76 16.69
N SER A 231 3.64 -6.25 15.60
CA SER A 231 5.09 -6.08 15.49
C SER A 231 5.49 -4.65 15.81
N VAL A 232 6.42 -4.48 16.73
CA VAL A 232 6.98 -3.19 17.16
C VAL A 232 8.41 -3.09 16.69
N LYS A 233 8.79 -1.96 16.10
CA LYS A 233 10.18 -1.67 15.74
C LYS A 233 10.75 -0.60 16.66
N VAL A 234 11.88 -0.91 17.29
CA VAL A 234 12.66 0.01 18.11
C VAL A 234 13.97 0.30 17.39
N THR A 235 14.27 1.58 17.17
CA THR A 235 15.54 2.07 16.63
C THR A 235 16.25 2.88 17.71
N PHE A 236 17.50 2.54 17.99
CA PHE A 236 18.35 3.21 18.97
C PHE A 236 19.36 4.10 18.26
N THR A 237 19.45 5.35 18.70
CA THR A 237 20.26 6.38 18.05
C THR A 237 21.13 7.07 19.09
N ALA A 238 22.41 7.22 18.81
CA ALA A 238 23.37 7.91 19.66
C ALA A 238 23.15 9.43 19.64
N ASP A 239 23.83 10.15 20.53
CA ASP A 239 23.68 11.60 20.70
C ASP A 239 24.01 12.41 19.43
N ASP A 240 24.94 11.91 18.63
CA ASP A 240 25.38 12.50 17.36
C ASP A 240 24.48 12.14 16.17
N GLY A 241 23.42 11.37 16.39
CA GLY A 241 22.49 10.91 15.36
C GLY A 241 22.90 9.63 14.62
N SER A 242 24.05 9.04 14.97
CA SER A 242 24.48 7.76 14.43
C SER A 242 23.70 6.57 15.02
N ALA A 243 23.71 5.44 14.34
CA ALA A 243 23.05 4.22 14.84
C ALA A 243 23.80 3.67 16.07
N LEU A 244 23.06 3.34 17.12
CA LEU A 244 23.66 2.83 18.35
C LEU A 244 23.84 1.31 18.29
N ALA A 245 24.89 0.84 17.62
CA ALA A 245 25.14 -0.57 17.32
C ALA A 245 25.32 -1.48 18.57
N SER A 246 25.69 -0.90 19.72
CA SER A 246 25.80 -1.61 20.99
C SER A 246 24.44 -1.93 21.63
N ALA A 247 23.35 -1.32 21.16
CA ALA A 247 22.00 -1.60 21.62
C ALA A 247 21.42 -2.89 20.97
N PRO A 248 20.36 -3.49 21.55
CA PRO A 248 19.73 -4.71 21.04
C PRO A 248 19.42 -4.66 19.53
N GLY A 249 19.59 -5.80 18.85
CA GLY A 249 19.39 -5.93 17.41
C GLY A 249 20.41 -5.14 16.56
N GLY A 250 21.57 -4.78 17.12
CA GLY A 250 22.55 -3.95 16.42
C GLY A 250 22.07 -2.51 16.21
N GLY A 251 21.30 -1.98 17.17
CA GLY A 251 20.65 -0.67 17.09
C GLY A 251 19.25 -0.68 16.47
N ASN A 252 18.78 -1.82 15.94
CA ASN A 252 17.42 -1.97 15.42
C ASN A 252 16.80 -3.28 15.88
N GLN A 253 15.80 -3.21 16.76
CA GLN A 253 15.13 -4.37 17.33
C GLN A 253 13.69 -4.46 16.83
N GLU A 254 13.31 -5.59 16.27
CA GLU A 254 11.91 -5.93 16.01
C GLU A 254 11.38 -6.87 17.11
N ILE A 255 10.14 -6.63 17.55
CA ILE A 255 9.52 -7.31 18.69
C ILE A 255 8.09 -7.68 18.30
N VAL A 256 7.79 -8.97 18.30
CA VAL A 256 6.42 -9.46 18.11
C VAL A 256 5.74 -9.57 19.47
N LEU A 257 4.80 -8.67 19.74
CA LEU A 257 3.90 -8.72 20.88
C LEU A 257 2.70 -9.59 20.52
N LYS A 258 2.47 -10.64 21.31
CA LYS A 258 1.23 -11.42 21.19
C LYS A 258 0.00 -10.56 21.50
N ALA A 259 -1.16 -10.96 20.97
CA ALA A 259 -2.44 -10.37 21.39
C ALA A 259 -2.53 -10.35 22.92
N ARG A 260 -2.84 -9.19 23.53
CA ARG A 260 -2.87 -8.98 24.99
C ARG A 260 -1.55 -9.26 25.72
N GLY A 261 -0.44 -9.38 25.00
CA GLY A 261 0.87 -9.73 25.54
C GLY A 261 1.76 -8.52 25.83
N SER A 262 2.89 -8.78 26.47
CA SER A 262 3.92 -7.78 26.78
C SER A 262 5.31 -8.30 26.47
N ALA A 263 6.25 -7.38 26.24
CA ALA A 263 7.67 -7.68 26.13
C ALA A 263 8.51 -6.62 26.85
N ARG A 264 9.74 -7.00 27.19
CA ARG A 264 10.76 -6.12 27.76
C ARG A 264 11.98 -6.13 26.87
N VAL A 265 12.51 -4.95 26.55
CA VAL A 265 13.82 -4.77 25.92
C VAL A 265 14.77 -4.21 26.95
N GLU A 266 15.84 -4.93 27.25
CA GLU A 266 16.84 -4.50 28.22
C GLU A 266 18.10 -4.04 27.52
N LEU A 267 18.64 -2.91 27.99
CA LEU A 267 19.94 -2.42 27.61
C LEU A 267 20.88 -2.71 28.79
N GLN A 268 21.81 -3.63 28.57
CA GLN A 268 22.64 -4.26 29.60
C GLN A 268 23.89 -3.43 29.97
N ASP A 269 24.64 -3.91 30.96
CA ASP A 269 25.86 -3.29 31.48
C ASP A 269 27.01 -3.29 30.45
N GLY A 270 27.82 -2.23 30.50
CA GLY A 270 28.92 -1.99 29.59
C GLY A 270 29.53 -0.59 29.79
N PRO A 271 30.32 -0.09 28.83
CA PRO A 271 30.73 1.32 28.81
C PRO A 271 29.52 2.25 28.82
N LEU A 272 29.63 3.40 29.50
CA LEU A 272 28.59 4.42 29.50
C LEU A 272 28.19 4.77 28.06
N THR A 273 26.94 4.50 27.74
CA THR A 273 26.37 4.69 26.41
C THR A 273 25.09 5.48 26.53
N GLN A 274 24.91 6.45 25.65
CA GLN A 274 23.77 7.37 25.69
C GLN A 274 23.18 7.59 24.30
N GLY A 275 21.89 7.90 24.28
CA GLY A 275 21.15 8.19 23.06
C GLY A 275 19.65 8.40 23.31
N TYR A 276 18.84 8.10 22.31
CA TYR A 276 17.40 8.01 22.45
C TYR A 276 16.90 6.78 21.67
N ALA A 277 15.61 6.46 21.83
CA ALA A 277 14.98 5.42 21.04
C ALA A 277 13.73 5.94 20.34
N SER A 278 13.56 5.54 19.08
CA SER A 278 12.32 5.70 18.33
C SER A 278 11.60 4.37 18.27
N VAL A 279 10.31 4.37 18.59
CA VAL A 279 9.46 3.17 18.69
C VAL A 279 8.27 3.34 17.76
N VAL A 280 8.20 2.53 16.71
CA VAL A 280 7.06 2.46 15.79
C VAL A 280 6.06 1.48 16.36
N MET A 281 4.90 1.99 16.80
CA MET A 281 3.86 1.25 17.50
C MET A 281 2.62 1.09 16.62
N PRO A 282 2.15 -0.13 16.34
CA PRO A 282 0.82 -0.36 15.81
C PRO A 282 -0.29 0.10 16.76
N GLU A 283 -1.50 0.25 16.24
CA GLU A 283 -2.70 0.49 17.05
C GLU A 283 -2.83 -0.53 18.20
N GLY A 284 -3.20 -0.06 19.40
CA GLY A 284 -3.34 -0.89 20.59
C GLY A 284 -2.03 -1.21 21.31
N VAL A 285 -0.86 -0.84 20.76
CA VAL A 285 0.43 -0.97 21.44
C VAL A 285 0.77 0.31 22.19
N THR A 286 1.29 0.16 23.41
CA THR A 286 1.82 1.25 24.23
C THR A 286 2.98 0.75 25.09
N GLY A 287 3.64 1.65 25.82
CA GLY A 287 4.74 1.32 26.68
C GLY A 287 5.35 2.49 27.44
N TYR A 288 6.35 2.17 28.24
CA TYR A 288 7.15 3.13 29.01
C TYR A 288 8.57 2.57 29.18
N ALA A 289 9.52 3.43 29.53
CA ALA A 289 10.84 3.00 29.91
C ALA A 289 11.04 3.07 31.43
N ILE A 290 11.90 2.22 31.95
CA ILE A 290 12.49 2.33 33.27
C ILE A 290 13.93 2.78 33.08
N LEU A 291 14.32 3.81 33.84
CA LEU A 291 15.68 4.29 33.95
C LEU A 291 16.17 4.08 35.39
N ARG A 292 17.29 3.40 35.54
CA ARG A 292 17.91 3.13 36.85
C ARG A 292 19.36 3.56 36.87
N GLN A 293 19.77 4.19 37.97
CA GLN A 293 21.17 4.52 38.28
C GLN A 293 21.59 3.83 39.56
N THR A 294 22.77 3.24 39.58
CA THR A 294 23.40 2.64 40.77
C THR A 294 24.75 3.31 41.02
N PRO A 295 24.79 4.41 41.78
CA PRO A 295 26.05 5.09 42.10
C PRO A 295 26.96 4.20 42.99
N PRO A 296 28.30 4.35 42.94
CA PRO A 296 29.22 3.46 43.67
C PRO A 296 28.97 3.36 45.18
N ASP A 297 28.59 4.48 45.81
CA ASP A 297 28.43 4.59 47.28
C ASP A 297 26.97 4.72 47.72
N GLN A 298 26.01 4.44 46.83
CA GLN A 298 24.59 4.66 47.09
C GLN A 298 23.74 3.48 46.55
N GLY A 299 22.57 3.27 47.14
CA GLY A 299 21.63 2.27 46.62
C GLY A 299 21.08 2.65 45.23
N PRO A 300 20.55 1.68 44.47
CA PRO A 300 19.95 1.94 43.17
C PRO A 300 18.76 2.88 43.28
N ARG A 301 18.62 3.76 42.29
CA ARG A 301 17.49 4.68 42.14
C ARG A 301 16.86 4.45 40.80
N GLU A 302 15.55 4.38 40.78
CA GLU A 302 14.78 4.04 39.59
C GLU A 302 13.66 5.04 39.37
N THR A 303 13.40 5.37 38.11
CA THR A 303 12.25 6.15 37.69
C THR A 303 11.70 5.59 36.39
N PHE A 304 10.43 5.89 36.10
CA PHE A 304 9.86 5.60 34.79
C PHE A 304 9.99 6.83 33.89
N VAL A 305 10.04 6.61 32.58
CA VAL A 305 10.05 7.65 31.55
C VAL A 305 8.95 7.32 30.54
N ALA A 306 8.01 8.25 30.37
CA ALA A 306 6.98 8.13 29.36
C ALA A 306 7.59 8.30 27.96
N LEU A 307 6.99 7.68 26.96
CA LEU A 307 7.38 7.87 25.58
C LEU A 307 6.61 9.06 25.01
N SER A 308 7.33 10.08 24.54
CA SER A 308 6.75 11.26 23.91
C SER A 308 6.25 10.93 22.50
N ALA A 309 5.28 11.68 21.99
CA ALA A 309 4.83 11.50 20.61
C ALA A 309 5.91 11.99 19.62
N GLY A 310 6.07 11.31 18.48
CA GLY A 310 7.11 11.68 17.49
C GLY A 310 6.85 12.97 16.72
N ASN A 311 5.74 13.67 17.00
CA ASN A 311 5.24 14.85 16.30
C ASN A 311 5.05 16.07 17.22
N VAL A 312 5.73 16.09 18.36
CA VAL A 312 5.66 17.20 19.33
C VAL A 312 6.51 18.37 18.84
N GLN A 313 5.99 19.59 18.91
CA GLN A 313 6.69 20.82 18.53
C GLN A 313 7.04 21.70 19.72
N SER A 314 6.32 21.54 20.84
CA SER A 314 6.66 22.20 22.10
C SER A 314 6.43 21.29 23.30
N SER A 315 7.27 21.42 24.31
CA SER A 315 7.16 20.67 25.56
C SER A 315 7.44 21.59 26.73
N THR A 316 6.52 21.67 27.68
CA THR A 316 6.67 22.49 28.90
C THR A 316 6.80 21.62 30.12
N ILE A 317 7.78 21.93 30.98
CA ILE A 317 7.99 21.26 32.28
C ILE A 317 8.03 22.28 33.40
N ALA A 318 7.77 21.84 34.63
CA ALA A 318 8.09 22.59 35.84
C ALA A 318 9.51 22.27 36.32
N TRP A 319 10.34 23.29 36.56
CA TRP A 319 11.71 23.11 37.06
C TRP A 319 11.80 23.58 38.52
N ASP A 320 12.70 22.93 39.27
CA ASP A 320 12.97 23.22 40.68
C ASP A 320 14.46 22.97 40.99
N ASP A 321 15.21 24.07 41.07
CA ASP A 321 16.65 24.07 41.38
C ASP A 321 16.92 24.75 42.75
N THR A 322 15.96 24.67 43.67
CA THR A 322 16.10 25.18 45.04
C THR A 322 17.03 24.32 45.90
N SER A 323 16.93 23.00 45.74
CA SER A 323 17.70 21.98 46.48
C SER A 323 18.07 20.75 45.63
N LEU A 324 17.51 20.67 44.42
CA LEU A 324 17.75 19.62 43.44
C LEU A 324 18.32 20.25 42.18
N THR A 325 18.59 19.43 41.17
CA THR A 325 19.02 19.89 39.84
C THR A 325 18.02 19.43 38.80
N THR A 326 17.53 20.34 37.98
CA THR A 326 16.69 20.00 36.83
C THR A 326 17.59 19.63 35.64
N LEU A 327 17.59 18.37 35.26
CA LEU A 327 18.21 17.87 34.02
C LEU A 327 17.18 17.86 32.90
N VAL A 328 17.56 18.31 31.71
CA VAL A 328 16.75 18.29 30.50
C VAL A 328 17.48 17.53 29.40
N ALA A 329 16.79 16.58 28.77
CA ALA A 329 17.22 15.88 27.56
C ALA A 329 16.24 16.18 26.42
N ILE A 330 16.78 16.60 25.27
CA ILE A 330 16.01 16.95 24.07
C ILE A 330 16.52 16.10 22.92
N ALA A 331 15.65 15.26 22.37
CA ALA A 331 15.92 14.48 21.17
C ALA A 331 15.24 15.13 19.95
N ASN A 332 15.95 15.18 18.82
CA ASN A 332 15.44 15.58 17.52
C ASN A 332 15.31 14.33 16.64
N PRO A 333 14.11 13.75 16.47
CA PRO A 333 13.91 12.60 15.58
C PRO A 333 13.93 12.98 14.09
N GLY A 334 14.02 14.27 13.75
CA GLY A 334 13.98 14.78 12.39
C GLY A 334 15.29 14.60 11.61
N GLU A 335 15.19 14.64 10.29
CA GLU A 335 16.32 14.50 9.36
C GLU A 335 17.15 15.78 9.18
N ALA A 336 16.71 16.89 9.78
CA ALA A 336 17.38 18.19 9.75
C ALA A 336 17.65 18.65 11.17
N GLU A 337 18.65 19.52 11.34
CA GLU A 337 18.93 20.18 12.61
C GLU A 337 17.69 20.96 13.10
N ALA A 338 17.40 20.86 14.39
CA ALA A 338 16.32 21.57 15.05
C ALA A 338 16.87 22.73 15.88
N ALA A 339 16.45 23.95 15.56
CA ALA A 339 16.72 25.14 16.36
C ALA A 339 15.66 25.25 17.48
N VAL A 340 16.01 24.77 18.67
CA VAL A 340 15.10 24.72 19.83
C VAL A 340 15.23 26.01 20.62
N THR A 341 14.10 26.70 20.82
CA THR A 341 14.00 27.82 21.77
C THR A 341 13.70 27.25 23.16
N ILE A 342 14.40 27.74 24.18
CA ILE A 342 14.21 27.41 25.59
C ILE A 342 13.78 28.70 26.31
N ALA A 343 12.52 28.78 26.73
CA ALA A 343 11.95 29.94 27.40
C ALA A 343 11.60 29.61 28.86
N LEU A 344 12.19 30.36 29.80
CA LEU A 344 11.95 30.22 31.23
C LEU A 344 10.92 31.25 31.71
N ARG A 345 10.04 30.79 32.60
CA ARG A 345 9.11 31.64 33.33
C ARG A 345 9.23 31.40 34.83
N ASP A 346 8.98 32.45 35.60
CA ASP A 346 8.86 32.37 37.06
C ASP A 346 7.51 31.73 37.48
N PRO A 347 7.24 31.51 38.78
CA PRO A 347 5.99 30.93 39.25
C PRO A 347 4.74 31.76 38.96
N ASP A 348 4.89 33.06 38.69
CA ASP A 348 3.81 33.98 38.34
C ASP A 348 3.59 34.03 36.80
N GLY A 349 4.37 33.26 36.03
CA GLY A 349 4.27 33.12 34.57
C GLY A 349 5.03 34.18 33.78
N GLN A 350 5.78 35.06 34.45
CA GLN A 350 6.57 36.09 33.78
C GLN A 350 7.81 35.50 33.15
N SER A 351 8.15 35.95 31.94
CA SER A 351 9.36 35.51 31.25
C SER A 351 10.59 36.01 32.01
N VAL A 352 11.49 35.09 32.37
CA VAL A 352 12.73 35.43 33.09
C VAL A 352 13.96 35.32 32.21
N ALA A 353 13.99 34.38 31.26
CA ALA A 353 15.07 34.24 30.29
C ALA A 353 14.61 33.44 29.07
N SER A 354 15.31 33.62 27.94
CA SER A 354 15.11 32.82 26.74
C SER A 354 16.44 32.64 26.03
N SER A 355 16.70 31.44 25.51
CA SER A 355 17.89 31.11 24.72
C SER A 355 17.57 30.07 23.65
N GLY A 356 18.50 29.85 22.72
CA GLY A 356 18.42 28.81 21.69
C GLY A 356 19.44 27.70 21.91
N ILE A 357 19.11 26.49 21.48
CA ILE A 357 20.06 25.39 21.30
C ILE A 357 19.81 24.67 19.98
N ALA A 358 20.88 24.37 19.25
CA ALA A 358 20.81 23.51 18.07
C ALA A 358 20.85 22.05 18.51
N VAL A 359 19.90 21.25 18.04
CA VAL A 359 19.89 19.79 18.21
C VAL A 359 20.12 19.17 16.84
N PRO A 360 21.25 18.46 16.60
CA PRO A 360 21.58 17.91 15.29
C PRO A 360 20.46 17.04 14.69
N ALA A 361 20.48 16.87 13.37
CA ALA A 361 19.62 15.91 12.70
C ALA A 361 19.76 14.53 13.35
N LYS A 362 18.64 13.90 13.72
CA LYS A 362 18.59 12.64 14.46
C LYS A 362 19.34 12.67 15.79
N GLY A 363 19.80 13.81 16.28
CA GLY A 363 20.66 13.90 17.46
C GLY A 363 19.88 14.12 18.76
N ARG A 364 20.64 14.19 19.85
CA ARG A 364 20.14 14.53 21.18
C ARG A 364 21.11 15.44 21.90
N VAL A 365 20.59 16.35 22.71
CA VAL A 365 21.37 17.12 23.68
C VAL A 365 20.83 16.91 25.08
N GLU A 366 21.70 17.00 26.09
CA GLU A 366 21.35 16.92 27.50
C GLU A 366 22.14 17.95 28.30
N PHE A 367 21.49 18.62 29.25
CA PHE A 367 22.13 19.61 30.11
C PHE A 367 21.36 19.79 31.43
N ASN A 368 22.07 20.17 32.49
CA ASN A 368 21.43 20.71 33.68
C ASN A 368 20.99 22.15 33.39
N LEU A 369 19.77 22.50 33.75
CA LEU A 369 19.18 23.80 33.45
C LEU A 369 20.00 24.95 34.09
N LYS A 370 20.47 24.74 35.31
CA LYS A 370 21.29 25.72 36.06
C LYS A 370 22.71 25.91 35.53
N ASP A 371 23.24 24.95 34.77
CA ASP A 371 24.62 25.01 34.26
C ASP A 371 24.72 25.84 32.97
N ARG A 372 23.57 26.29 32.44
CA ARG A 372 23.53 27.18 31.28
C ARG A 372 23.82 28.62 31.70
N PRO A 373 24.85 29.27 31.13
CA PRO A 373 25.27 30.60 31.57
C PRO A 373 24.23 31.68 31.27
N GLU A 374 23.34 31.46 30.29
CA GLU A 374 22.24 32.38 29.99
C GLU A 374 21.14 32.40 31.05
N PHE A 375 21.10 31.40 31.95
CA PHE A 375 19.98 31.15 32.87
C PHE A 375 20.39 31.36 34.34
N THR A 376 20.95 32.54 34.63
CA THR A 376 21.49 32.90 35.96
C THR A 376 20.46 32.86 37.09
N MET A 377 19.18 32.99 36.78
CA MET A 377 18.06 32.93 37.73
C MET A 377 17.63 31.52 38.12
N VAL A 378 18.17 30.45 37.51
CA VAL A 378 17.72 29.08 37.80
C VAL A 378 18.17 28.63 39.19
N THR A 379 19.44 28.84 39.54
CA THR A 379 19.95 28.41 40.86
C THR A 379 19.17 29.04 42.01
N GLY A 380 18.61 28.20 42.89
CA GLY A 380 17.88 28.63 44.08
C GLY A 380 16.40 28.98 43.84
N ASN A 381 15.89 28.82 42.62
CA ASN A 381 14.53 29.22 42.24
C ASN A 381 13.74 28.04 41.63
N ARG A 382 12.51 28.32 41.19
CA ARG A 382 11.59 27.39 40.52
C ARG A 382 10.75 28.11 39.48
N GLY A 383 10.14 27.37 38.56
CA GLY A 383 9.27 27.94 37.54
C GLY A 383 8.90 26.94 36.46
N THR A 384 8.66 27.42 35.25
CA THR A 384 8.45 26.56 34.07
C THR A 384 9.49 26.81 33.00
N VAL A 385 9.82 25.79 32.22
CA VAL A 385 10.61 25.94 31.00
C VAL A 385 9.87 25.30 29.84
N GLU A 386 9.69 26.08 28.78
CA GLU A 386 9.11 25.65 27.51
C GLU A 386 10.25 25.47 26.50
N MET A 387 10.31 24.30 25.88
CA MET A 387 11.19 23.99 24.76
C MET A 387 10.34 23.89 23.51
N SER A 388 10.66 24.66 22.47
CA SER A 388 9.83 24.72 21.26
C SER A 388 10.63 24.86 19.98
N VAL A 389 10.12 24.32 18.89
CA VAL A 389 10.63 24.49 17.52
C VAL A 389 9.56 25.10 16.61
N THR A 390 9.97 25.88 15.61
CA THR A 390 9.07 26.38 14.56
C THR A 390 8.92 25.42 13.39
N THR A 391 9.90 24.53 13.21
CA THR A 391 9.96 23.53 12.14
C THR A 391 10.55 22.23 12.67
N GLY A 392 10.02 21.09 12.24
CA GLY A 392 10.41 19.79 12.77
C GLY A 392 9.69 19.45 14.07
N ASN A 393 10.21 18.42 14.76
CA ASN A 393 9.64 17.88 15.99
C ASN A 393 10.77 17.68 17.01
N ILE A 394 10.42 17.70 18.29
CA ILE A 394 11.32 17.38 19.40
C ILE A 394 10.64 16.39 20.35
N ALA A 395 11.43 15.68 21.14
CA ALA A 395 10.95 14.91 22.27
C ALA A 395 11.77 15.28 23.49
N VAL A 396 11.10 15.53 24.63
CA VAL A 396 11.75 16.04 25.84
C VAL A 396 11.52 15.08 27.00
N ALA A 397 12.59 14.81 27.75
CA ALA A 397 12.51 14.22 29.08
C ALA A 397 13.23 15.12 30.06
N ALA A 398 12.69 15.26 31.27
CA ALA A 398 13.33 16.04 32.31
C ALA A 398 13.29 15.32 33.65
N PHE A 399 14.28 15.61 34.49
CA PHE A 399 14.49 14.88 35.74
C PHE A 399 14.88 15.84 36.85
N ARG A 400 14.39 15.60 38.07
CA ARG A 400 14.97 16.18 39.28
C ARG A 400 16.02 15.22 39.83
N LEU A 401 17.25 15.71 39.90
CA LEU A 401 18.41 14.98 40.36
C LEU A 401 18.87 15.50 41.73
N GLY A 402 19.29 14.58 42.59
CA GLY A 402 19.90 14.89 43.88
C GLY A 402 20.62 13.66 44.43
N PRO A 403 21.35 13.82 45.55
CA PRO A 403 22.12 12.72 46.13
C PRO A 403 21.27 11.55 46.64
N GLN A 404 19.94 11.65 46.66
CA GLN A 404 19.00 10.52 46.87
C GLN A 404 17.85 10.48 45.84
N SER A 405 17.89 11.33 44.80
CA SER A 405 16.74 11.60 43.94
C SER A 405 17.07 11.36 42.47
N LEU A 406 16.28 10.50 41.83
CA LEU A 406 16.14 10.39 40.39
C LEU A 406 14.64 10.30 40.12
N THR A 407 14.03 11.42 39.73
CA THR A 407 12.58 11.45 39.47
C THR A 407 12.30 12.16 38.16
N VAL A 408 11.44 11.58 37.33
CA VAL A 408 10.96 12.23 36.11
C VAL A 408 10.08 13.44 36.44
N ILE A 409 10.18 14.49 35.63
CA ILE A 409 9.27 15.63 35.62
C ILE A 409 8.29 15.41 34.46
N PRO A 410 6.98 15.35 34.70
CA PRO A 410 6.00 15.27 33.62
C PRO A 410 6.09 16.48 32.70
N SER A 411 5.97 16.24 31.39
CA SER A 411 5.89 17.29 30.40
C SER A 411 4.47 17.48 29.87
N ALA A 412 4.17 18.71 29.46
CA ALA A 412 3.01 19.07 28.67
C ALA A 412 3.45 19.29 27.23
N ASP A 413 3.24 18.27 26.40
CA ASP A 413 3.64 18.25 24.98
C ASP A 413 2.50 18.80 24.09
N LYS A 414 2.84 19.56 23.04
CA LYS A 414 1.91 20.07 22.01
C LYS A 414 2.49 19.96 20.62
#